data_AF-A0AAQ3G3V1-F1
#
_entry.id   AF-A0AAQ3G3V1-F1
#
_cell.length_a   1.000
_cell.length_b   1.000
_cell.length_c   1.000
_cell.angle_alpha   90.00
_cell.angle_beta   90.00
_cell.angle_gamma   90.00
#
_symmetry.space_group_name_H-M   'P 1'
#
loop_
_entity.id
_entity.type
_entity.pdbx_description
1 polymer ?
#
loop_
_entity_poly.entity_id
_entity_poly.type
_entity_poly.pdbx_seq_one_letter_code
_entity_poly.pdbx_strand_id
1 'polypeptide(L)' 'MREILSKEPWWARPPHPGQDESELEWGWLVHYSEGEPRFEFVRERPSDEQIRNRKSCRVTPSPE' A
#
# COMPACT_ATOMS: atom_id res chain seq x y z
N MET A 1 -7.81 21.77 8.69
CA MET A 1 -6.51 21.16 9.05
C MET A 1 -6.58 19.78 8.44
N ARG A 2 -5.66 19.39 7.55
CA ARG A 2 -5.76 18.09 6.87
C ARG A 2 -5.53 16.97 7.89
N GLU A 3 -6.57 16.19 8.18
CA GLU A 3 -6.46 15.00 9.03
C GLU A 3 -6.32 13.75 8.17
N ILE A 4 -5.42 12.86 8.57
CA ILE A 4 -5.23 11.55 7.94
C ILE A 4 -6.24 10.59 8.55
N LEU A 5 -7.19 10.11 7.75
CA LEU A 5 -8.16 9.09 8.14
C LEU A 5 -7.54 7.69 8.14
N SER A 6 -6.72 7.39 7.13
CA SER A 6 -6.03 6.10 7.00
C SER A 6 -4.67 6.28 6.31
N LYS A 7 -3.69 5.48 6.72
CA LYS A 7 -2.39 5.35 6.08
C LYS A 7 -2.02 3.87 6.08
N GLU A 8 -1.93 3.25 4.91
CA GLU A 8 -1.63 1.81 4.79
C GLU A 8 -0.56 1.50 3.73
N PRO A 9 0.26 0.45 3.94
CA PRO A 9 1.24 0.01 2.94
C PRO A 9 0.55 -0.44 1.65
N TRP A 10 0.99 0.08 0.51
CA TRP A 10 0.39 -0.22 -0.79
C TRP A 10 1.44 -0.34 -1.89
N TRP A 11 1.14 -1.11 -2.93
CA TRP A 11 2.00 -1.24 -4.10
C TRP A 11 1.81 -0.05 -5.06
N ALA A 12 2.90 0.55 -5.52
CA ALA A 12 2.86 1.66 -6.48
C ALA A 12 2.27 1.26 -7.83
N ARG A 13 2.45 -0.03 -8.18
CA ARG A 13 1.92 -0.66 -9.38
C ARG A 13 1.40 -2.05 -9.02
N PRO A 14 0.35 -2.54 -9.71
CA PRO A 14 -0.10 -3.91 -9.52
C PRO A 14 1.05 -4.92 -9.67
N PRO A 15 1.16 -5.91 -8.77
CA PRO A 15 2.12 -7.00 -8.91
C PRO A 15 1.81 -7.82 -10.17
N HIS A 16 2.85 -8.34 -10.83
CA HIS A 16 2.68 -9.34 -11.89
C HIS A 16 2.57 -10.75 -11.29
N PRO A 17 1.98 -11.73 -12.00
CA PRO A 17 1.89 -13.11 -11.52
C PRO A 17 3.28 -13.67 -11.18
N GLY A 18 3.43 -14.26 -10.00
CA GLY A 18 4.70 -14.82 -9.51
C GLY A 18 5.73 -13.79 -9.04
N GLN A 19 5.41 -12.50 -8.99
CA GLN A 19 6.32 -11.46 -8.47
C GLN A 19 6.45 -11.55 -6.95
N ASP A 20 7.68 -11.49 -6.45
CA ASP A 20 7.95 -11.52 -5.01
C ASP A 20 7.65 -10.16 -4.35
N GLU A 21 7.23 -10.17 -3.08
CA GLU A 21 6.92 -8.95 -2.33
C GLU A 21 8.13 -8.02 -2.16
N SER A 22 9.36 -8.56 -2.19
CA SER A 22 10.61 -7.78 -2.11
C SER A 22 10.89 -6.96 -3.37
N GLU A 23 10.39 -7.39 -4.52
CA GLU A 23 10.56 -6.74 -5.82
C GLU A 23 9.52 -5.64 -6.07
N LEU A 24 8.52 -5.51 -5.19
CA LEU A 24 7.49 -4.50 -5.31
C LEU A 24 8.00 -3.11 -4.93
N GLU A 25 7.59 -2.12 -5.73
CA GLU A 25 7.73 -0.71 -5.36
C GLU A 25 6.63 -0.38 -4.35
N TRP A 26 7.02 -0.30 -3.08
CA TRP A 26 6.11 0.00 -1.97
C TRP A 26 6.00 1.50 -1.72
N GLY A 27 4.81 1.91 -1.28
CA GLY A 27 4.55 3.23 -0.75
C GLY A 27 3.43 3.19 0.28
N TRP A 28 2.86 4.36 0.55
CA TRP A 28 1.72 4.53 1.42
C TRP A 28 0.52 5.03 0.64
N LEU A 29 -0.62 4.37 0.82
CA LEU A 29 -1.91 4.90 0.44
C LEU A 29 -2.46 5.69 1.63
N VAL A 30 -2.56 7.02 1.47
CA VAL A 30 -3.04 7.94 2.51
C VAL A 30 -4.41 8.47 2.12
N HIS A 31 -5.37 8.35 3.03
CA HIS A 31 -6.73 8.87 2.89
C HIS A 31 -6.92 10.07 3.82
N TYR A 32 -7.37 11.20 3.28
CA TYR A 32 -7.58 12.43 4.04
C TYR A 32 -9.06 12.72 4.29
N SER A 33 -9.37 13.39 5.41
CA SER A 33 -10.75 13.72 5.82
C SER A 33 -11.37 14.93 5.12
N GLU A 34 -10.56 15.85 4.59
CA GLU A 34 -11.02 17.19 4.20
C GLU A 34 -11.36 17.29 2.70
N GLY A 35 -12.60 17.69 2.39
CA GLY A 35 -13.07 17.95 1.02
C GLY A 35 -13.61 16.72 0.30
N GLU A 36 -13.33 16.61 -1.00
CA GLU A 36 -13.57 15.34 -1.72
C GLU A 36 -12.63 14.25 -1.17
N PRO A 37 -13.12 13.01 -0.97
CA PRO A 37 -12.27 11.90 -0.55
C PRO A 37 -11.14 11.72 -1.56
N ARG A 38 -9.91 12.00 -1.12
CA ARG A 38 -8.70 11.86 -1.93
C ARG A 38 -7.82 10.80 -1.32
N PHE A 39 -7.43 9.86 -2.18
CA PHE A 39 -6.35 8.95 -1.92
C PHE A 39 -5.07 9.54 -2.51
N GLU A 40 -4.04 9.66 -1.68
CA GLU A 40 -2.71 10.07 -2.11
C GLU A 40 -1.77 8.88 -1.99
N PHE A 41 -1.02 8.62 -3.07
CA PHE A 41 0.06 7.64 -3.03
C PHE A 41 1.38 8.34 -2.71
N VAL A 42 1.94 8.07 -1.54
CA VAL A 42 3.23 8.60 -1.10
C VAL A 42 4.31 7.57 -1.40
N ARG A 43 5.28 7.95 -2.24
CA ARG A 43 6.46 7.13 -2.60
C ARG A 43 7.51 7.08 -1.48
N GLU A 44 7.09 6.62 -0.31
CA GLU A 44 7.95 6.37 0.84
C GLU A 44 7.84 4.89 1.21
N ARG A 45 8.95 4.15 1.11
CA ARG A 45 8.96 2.71 1.37
C ARG A 45 8.63 2.44 2.86
N PRO A 46 7.53 1.74 3.18
CA PRO A 46 7.25 1.25 4.52
C PRO A 46 8.28 0.21 4.96
N SER A 47 8.42 -0.02 6.27
CA SER A 47 9.27 -1.10 6.77
C SER A 47 8.67 -2.48 6.45
N ASP A 48 9.53 -3.51 6.39
CA ASP A 48 9.07 -4.88 6.10
C ASP A 48 8.12 -5.41 7.19
N GLU A 49 8.21 -4.91 8.42
CA GLU A 49 7.23 -5.21 9.47
C GLU A 49 5.87 -4.57 9.19
N GLN A 50 5.84 -3.31 8.73
CA GLN A 50 4.60 -2.63 8.35
C GLN A 50 3.95 -3.31 7.15
N ILE A 51 4.73 -3.68 6.14
CA ILE A 51 4.27 -4.41 4.95
C ILE A 51 3.64 -5.75 5.33
N ARG A 52 4.28 -6.52 6.25
CA ARG A 52 3.78 -7.82 6.72
C ARG A 52 2.49 -7.71 7.54
N ASN A 53 2.36 -6.63 8.33
CA ASN A 53 1.21 -6.35 9.17
C ASN A 53 0.11 -5.51 8.47
N ARG A 54 0.19 -5.32 7.14
CA ARG A 54 -0.82 -4.57 6.40
C ARG A 54 -2.20 -5.24 6.52
N LYS A 55 -3.24 -4.41 6.64
CA LYS A 55 -4.64 -4.88 6.72
C LYS A 55 -5.21 -5.30 5.36
N SER A 56 -4.66 -4.78 4.26
CA SER A 56 -5.13 -5.06 2.90
C SER A 56 -4.67 -6.44 2.40
N CYS A 57 -5.44 -7.00 1.47
CA CYS A 57 -5.23 -8.35 0.93
C CYS A 57 -3.78 -8.56 0.45
N ARG A 58 -3.20 -9.71 0.83
CA ARG A 58 -1.89 -10.13 0.34
C ARG A 58 -1.98 -10.47 -1.15
N VAL A 59 -0.85 -10.36 -1.87
CA VAL A 59 -0.77 -10.84 -3.26
C VAL A 59 -1.27 -12.28 -3.24
N THR A 60 -2.30 -12.59 -4.03
CA THR A 60 -2.77 -13.97 -4.15
C THR A 60 -1.57 -14.80 -4.60
N PRO A 61 -1.09 -15.78 -3.80
CA PRO A 61 -0.07 -16.68 -4.30
C PRO A 61 -0.62 -17.32 -5.57
N SER A 62 0.19 -17.33 -6.63
CA SER A 62 -0.18 -18.04 -7.86
C SER A 62 -0.57 -19.47 -7.48
N PRO A 63 -1.75 -19.97 -7.89
CA PRO A 63 -2.07 -21.38 -7.67
C PRO A 63 -1.04 -22.21 -8.44
N GLU A 64 -0.38 -23.14 -7.73
CA GLU A 64 0.46 -24.18 -8.32
C GLU A 64 -0.32 -25.07 -9.29
#